data_AF-A0AAV2HVJ8-F1
#
_entry.id   AF-A0AAV2HVJ8-F1
#
_cell.length_a   1.000
_cell.length_b   1.000
_cell.length_c   1.000
_cell.angle_alpha   90.00
_cell.angle_beta   90.00
_cell.angle_gamma   90.00
#
_symmetry.space_group_name_H-M   'P 1'
#
loop_
_entity.id
_entity.type
_entity.pdbx_description
1 polymer ?
#
loop_
_entity_poly.entity_id
_entity_poly.type
_entity_poly.pdbx_seq_one_letter_code
_entity_poly.pdbx_strand_id
1 'polypeptide(L)'
;MTVTGVLKTARLLRLLRVIRRIEAFAEYGSAVLLLLMVTFTLIGHWLACIFYAIATMERPQLHAPISWLDTLANQTEMYFYPNDSMSGPTIKSKYITALYFTFTSLTSIGFGNIAPNTNMEKIFSIFAMMLGSLLSAAIFGNVSSIMLRVYQGSDEYHEKVQSVKEFVNFHHIPKTLANRLQESFQHTWSYTNGIDMNNVLKGFPECLQADICLHLNRNLLQNCNAFKGASPGCLRVLSTKFKSTHAPPGDTLVHPGDILTALYFIARGSIEILKDETVMAILGKDDIFGEDIKENNSLQGQSMYCVRALSYCDINKIDLLDLREILHTYPEFAESFLQKFQVTFNLRKVTHASVHGLNS
;
A
#
# COMPACT_ATOMS: atom_id res chain seq x y z
N MET A 1 -39.07 28.35 26.47
CA MET A 1 -37.98 27.38 26.73
C MET A 1 -37.49 27.59 28.16
N THR A 2 -37.48 26.55 29.00
CA THR A 2 -36.97 26.67 30.38
C THR A 2 -35.43 26.60 30.39
N VAL A 3 -34.79 27.41 31.24
CA VAL A 3 -33.33 27.52 31.42
C VAL A 3 -32.66 26.15 31.68
N THR A 4 -33.38 25.21 32.30
CA THR A 4 -32.94 23.84 32.56
C THR A 4 -32.79 22.97 31.30
N GLY A 5 -33.47 23.32 30.20
CA GLY A 5 -33.31 22.65 28.90
C GLY A 5 -31.99 23.01 28.21
N VAL A 6 -31.52 24.25 28.37
CA VAL A 6 -30.25 24.73 27.81
C VAL A 6 -29.05 24.08 28.52
N LEU A 7 -29.13 23.86 29.84
CA LEU A 7 -28.08 23.12 30.58
C LEU A 7 -27.89 21.67 30.10
N LYS A 8 -28.92 21.04 29.51
CA LYS A 8 -28.78 19.70 28.92
C LYS A 8 -27.97 19.71 27.62
N THR A 9 -27.85 20.84 26.92
CA THR A 9 -27.01 20.97 25.71
C THR A 9 -25.52 20.96 26.04
N ALA A 10 -25.11 21.22 27.29
CA ALA A 10 -23.73 21.02 27.75
C ALA A 10 -23.25 19.56 27.61
N ARG A 11 -24.17 18.59 27.49
CA ARG A 11 -23.83 17.20 27.14
C ARG A 11 -23.19 17.07 25.75
N LEU A 12 -23.36 18.05 24.87
CA LEU A 12 -22.73 18.11 23.55
C LEU A 12 -21.22 18.33 23.63
N LEU A 13 -20.70 18.85 24.74
CA LEU A 13 -19.26 18.89 25.00
C LEU A 13 -18.64 17.49 25.09
N ARG A 14 -19.45 16.43 25.26
CA ARG A 14 -18.98 15.04 25.15
C ARG A 14 -18.60 14.67 23.71
N LEU A 15 -19.17 15.32 22.69
CA LEU A 15 -18.77 15.14 21.29
C LEU A 15 -17.36 15.66 21.01
N LEU A 16 -16.89 16.68 21.76
CA LEU A 16 -15.49 17.15 21.67
C LEU A 16 -14.49 16.06 22.10
N ARG A 17 -14.87 15.14 23.00
CA ARG A 17 -14.03 13.99 23.35
C ARG A 17 -13.98 12.93 22.26
N VAL A 18 -15.06 12.82 21.47
CA VAL A 18 -15.09 11.94 20.29
C VAL A 18 -14.16 12.49 19.22
N ILE A 19 -14.12 13.81 19.02
CA ILE A 19 -13.20 14.49 18.08
C ILE A 19 -11.73 14.19 18.40
N ARG A 20 -11.34 14.15 19.68
CA ARG A 20 -9.96 13.76 20.06
C ARG A 20 -9.62 12.30 19.80
N ARG A 21 -10.61 11.40 19.79
CA ARG A 21 -10.41 10.01 19.37
C ARG A 21 -10.44 9.83 17.86
N ILE A 22 -10.97 10.81 17.12
CA ILE A 22 -11.11 10.74 15.66
C ILE A 22 -9.76 10.82 14.95
N GLU A 23 -8.73 11.48 15.49
CA GLU A 23 -7.39 11.46 14.89
C GLU A 23 -6.82 10.04 14.77
N ALA A 24 -7.13 9.15 15.72
CA ALA A 24 -6.77 7.74 15.66
C ALA A 24 -7.63 6.90 14.69
N PHE A 25 -8.81 7.40 14.29
CA PHE A 25 -9.69 6.75 13.31
C PHE A 25 -9.62 7.39 11.91
N ALA A 26 -8.99 8.57 11.77
CA ALA A 26 -8.86 9.31 10.53
C ALA A 26 -7.98 8.59 9.49
N GLU A 27 -7.20 7.59 9.91
CA GLU A 27 -6.51 6.67 8.99
C GLU A 27 -7.51 5.92 8.08
N TYR A 28 -8.72 5.65 8.59
CA TYR A 28 -9.81 5.00 7.88
C TYR A 28 -10.80 6.04 7.34
N GLY A 29 -10.71 6.37 6.04
CA GLY A 29 -11.61 7.35 5.40
C GLY A 29 -13.11 7.08 5.60
N SER A 30 -13.50 5.82 5.78
CA SER A 30 -14.87 5.41 6.12
C SER A 30 -15.38 5.94 7.47
N ALA A 31 -14.50 6.09 8.46
CA ALA A 31 -14.87 6.62 9.78
C ALA A 31 -15.19 8.12 9.71
N VAL A 32 -14.46 8.88 8.89
CA VAL A 32 -14.72 10.30 8.64
C VAL A 32 -16.05 10.52 7.94
N LEU A 33 -16.39 9.68 6.95
CA LEU A 33 -17.68 9.73 6.27
C LEU A 33 -18.85 9.43 7.22
N LEU A 34 -18.74 8.38 8.04
CA LEU A 34 -19.75 8.03 9.04
C LEU A 34 -19.98 9.18 10.01
N LEU A 35 -18.90 9.81 10.48
CA LEU A 35 -18.97 10.96 11.36
C LEU A 35 -19.71 12.13 10.71
N LEU A 36 -19.37 12.47 9.47
CA LEU A 36 -20.04 13.55 8.73
C LEU A 36 -21.54 13.27 8.59
N MET A 37 -21.93 12.04 8.28
CA MET A 37 -23.34 11.63 8.20
C MET A 37 -24.06 11.78 9.55
N VAL A 38 -23.45 11.35 10.66
CA VAL A 38 -24.02 11.53 12.00
C VAL A 38 -24.16 13.02 12.35
N THR A 39 -23.14 13.84 12.06
CA THR A 39 -23.23 15.29 12.31
C THR A 39 -24.30 15.97 11.47
N PHE A 40 -24.45 15.57 10.19
CA PHE A 40 -25.49 16.08 9.30
C PHE A 40 -26.89 15.79 9.85
N THR A 41 -27.13 14.54 10.28
CA THR A 41 -28.42 14.17 10.88
C THR A 41 -28.71 14.89 12.19
N LEU A 42 -27.70 15.10 13.04
CA LEU A 42 -27.84 15.83 14.30
C LEU A 42 -28.17 17.31 14.08
N ILE A 43 -27.51 17.96 13.10
CA ILE A 43 -27.80 19.34 12.71
C ILE A 43 -29.22 19.44 12.16
N GLY A 44 -29.63 18.50 11.29
CA GLY A 44 -31.01 18.42 10.80
C GLY A 44 -32.04 18.28 11.91
N HIS A 45 -31.77 17.47 12.94
CA HIS A 45 -32.64 17.37 14.11
C HIS A 45 -32.75 18.69 14.89
N TRP A 46 -31.64 19.41 15.11
CA TRP A 46 -31.68 20.69 15.83
C TRP A 46 -32.41 21.78 15.06
N LEU A 47 -32.13 21.91 13.77
CA LEU A 47 -32.81 22.86 12.91
C LEU A 47 -34.32 22.55 12.85
N ALA A 48 -34.73 21.28 12.80
CA ALA A 48 -36.15 20.89 12.87
C ALA A 48 -36.80 21.31 14.19
N CYS A 49 -36.10 21.15 15.32
CA CYS A 49 -36.59 21.60 16.62
C CYS A 49 -36.72 23.12 16.69
N ILE A 50 -35.77 23.86 16.11
CA ILE A 50 -35.82 25.33 16.02
C ILE A 50 -36.98 25.77 15.13
N PHE A 51 -37.16 25.14 13.97
CA PHE A 51 -38.26 25.43 13.03
C PHE A 51 -39.64 25.22 13.69
N TYR A 52 -39.80 24.14 14.47
CA TYR A 52 -40.99 23.92 15.28
C TYR A 52 -41.17 24.95 16.40
N ALA A 53 -40.08 25.34 17.08
CA ALA A 53 -40.11 26.35 18.12
C ALA A 53 -40.54 27.72 17.57
N ILE A 54 -40.04 28.12 16.39
CA ILE A 54 -40.42 29.36 15.70
C ILE A 54 -41.93 29.39 15.47
N ALA A 55 -42.49 28.35 14.83
CA ALA A 55 -43.93 28.32 14.55
C ALA A 55 -44.78 28.29 15.84
N THR A 56 -44.35 27.57 16.87
CA THR A 56 -45.10 27.51 18.14
C THR A 56 -45.10 28.86 18.87
N MET A 57 -44.01 29.63 18.77
CA MET A 57 -43.90 30.96 19.39
C MET A 57 -44.58 32.06 18.59
N GLU A 58 -44.52 32.00 17.25
CA GLU A 58 -45.08 33.02 16.36
C GLU A 58 -46.60 32.86 16.20
N ARG A 59 -47.10 31.61 16.14
CA ARG A 59 -48.51 31.31 15.87
C ARG A 59 -49.53 32.05 16.74
N PRO A 60 -49.37 32.18 18.09
CA PRO A 60 -50.32 32.93 18.92
C PRO A 60 -50.35 34.44 18.63
N GLN A 61 -49.32 34.98 17.97
CA GLN A 61 -49.19 36.41 17.67
C GLN A 61 -49.72 36.75 16.26
N LEU A 62 -50.01 35.75 15.44
CA LEU A 62 -50.48 35.94 14.07
C LEU A 62 -52.00 36.18 14.03
N HIS A 63 -52.43 37.16 13.25
CA HIS A 63 -53.84 37.45 13.01
C HIS A 63 -54.52 36.47 12.03
N ALA A 64 -53.74 35.76 11.23
CA ALA A 64 -54.22 34.81 10.22
C ALA A 64 -53.47 33.47 10.34
N PRO A 65 -54.13 32.32 10.05
CA PRO A 65 -53.53 30.98 10.16
C PRO A 65 -52.61 30.70 8.97
N ILE A 66 -51.50 31.43 8.89
CA ILE A 66 -50.55 31.37 7.77
C ILE A 66 -49.30 30.55 8.08
N SER A 67 -49.06 30.14 9.33
CA SER A 67 -47.85 29.39 9.68
C SER A 67 -47.84 28.02 8.97
N TRP A 68 -46.64 27.47 8.76
CA TRP A 68 -46.48 26.12 8.22
C TRP A 68 -47.26 25.07 9.04
N LEU A 69 -47.42 25.30 10.34
CA LEU A 69 -48.16 24.41 11.24
C LEU A 69 -49.67 24.42 10.95
N ASP A 70 -50.22 25.58 10.56
CA ASP A 70 -51.62 25.71 10.14
C ASP A 70 -51.84 25.07 8.75
N THR A 71 -50.83 25.16 7.86
CA THR A 71 -50.85 24.44 6.58
C THR A 71 -50.87 22.92 6.79
N LEU A 72 -50.04 22.42 7.72
CA LEU A 72 -50.05 20.99 8.10
C LEU A 72 -51.41 20.58 8.70
N ALA A 73 -51.98 21.40 9.58
CA ALA A 73 -53.30 21.16 10.16
C ALA A 73 -54.39 21.03 9.09
N ASN A 74 -54.34 21.90 8.07
CA ASN A 74 -55.28 21.83 6.95
C ASN A 74 -55.08 20.58 6.09
N GLN A 75 -53.83 20.20 5.80
CA GLN A 75 -53.51 19.00 5.01
C GLN A 75 -53.88 17.69 5.72
N THR A 76 -53.87 17.68 7.07
CA THR A 76 -54.16 16.50 7.88
C THR A 76 -55.59 16.47 8.41
N GLU A 77 -56.41 17.46 8.05
CA GLU A 77 -57.78 17.66 8.55
C GLU A 77 -57.87 17.73 10.10
N MET A 78 -56.75 18.06 10.76
CA MET A 78 -56.62 18.20 12.21
C MET A 78 -56.48 19.67 12.56
N TYR A 79 -57.60 20.39 12.63
CA TYR A 79 -57.62 21.81 12.90
C TYR A 79 -57.32 22.14 14.36
N PHE A 80 -56.78 23.34 14.57
CA PHE A 80 -56.55 23.88 15.91
C PHE A 80 -57.78 24.64 16.40
N TYR A 81 -58.20 24.36 17.63
CA TYR A 81 -59.33 25.00 18.29
C TYR A 81 -58.84 25.83 19.50
N PRO A 82 -59.30 27.08 19.67
CA PRO A 82 -58.82 27.97 20.74
C PRO A 82 -59.00 27.42 22.16
N ASN A 83 -59.99 26.55 22.37
CA ASN A 83 -60.38 26.04 23.69
C ASN A 83 -59.84 24.64 23.99
N ASP A 84 -59.09 24.03 23.07
CA ASP A 84 -58.52 22.69 23.25
C ASP A 84 -57.01 22.70 23.01
N SER A 85 -56.25 22.61 24.10
CA SER A 85 -54.79 22.54 24.07
C SER A 85 -54.23 21.28 23.41
N MET A 86 -55.06 20.24 23.21
CA MET A 86 -54.72 19.00 22.50
C MET A 86 -55.12 19.04 21.02
N SER A 87 -55.77 20.12 20.57
CA SER A 87 -56.17 20.28 19.18
C SER A 87 -54.98 20.41 18.22
N GLY A 88 -55.23 20.09 16.96
CA GLY A 88 -54.24 20.11 15.89
C GLY A 88 -53.51 18.78 15.68
N PRO A 89 -52.48 18.76 14.82
CA PRO A 89 -51.77 17.55 14.45
C PRO A 89 -51.03 16.90 15.63
N THR A 90 -50.92 15.57 15.60
CA THR A 90 -50.17 14.81 16.62
C THR A 90 -48.71 15.26 16.72
N ILE A 91 -48.09 15.13 17.90
CA ILE A 91 -46.67 15.49 18.13
C ILE A 91 -45.75 14.75 17.16
N LYS A 92 -46.07 13.48 16.85
CA LYS A 92 -45.33 12.68 15.86
C LYS A 92 -45.40 13.31 14.46
N SER A 93 -46.58 13.72 14.02
CA SER A 93 -46.76 14.40 12.73
C SER A 93 -45.98 15.72 12.70
N LYS A 94 -46.12 16.57 13.73
CA LYS A 94 -45.39 17.84 13.86
C LYS A 94 -43.87 17.65 13.74
N TYR A 95 -43.31 16.68 14.46
CA TYR A 95 -41.87 16.39 14.46
C TYR A 95 -41.38 15.84 13.12
N ILE A 96 -42.07 14.83 12.55
CA ILE A 96 -41.69 14.22 11.27
C ILE A 96 -41.74 15.26 10.16
N THR A 97 -42.78 16.10 10.13
CA THR A 97 -42.95 17.17 9.14
C THR A 97 -41.87 18.23 9.27
N ALA A 98 -41.52 18.66 10.49
CA ALA A 98 -40.44 19.62 10.70
C ALA A 98 -39.07 19.05 10.30
N LEU A 99 -38.83 17.77 10.57
CA LEU A 99 -37.61 17.06 10.17
C LEU A 99 -37.56 16.91 8.65
N TYR A 100 -38.67 16.51 8.02
CA TYR A 100 -38.80 16.43 6.56
C TYR A 100 -38.48 17.77 5.90
N PHE A 101 -39.12 18.87 6.32
CA PHE A 101 -38.83 20.20 5.80
C PHE A 101 -37.33 20.52 5.90
N THR A 102 -36.76 20.37 7.09
CA THR A 102 -35.37 20.70 7.36
C THR A 102 -34.39 19.87 6.52
N PHE A 103 -34.61 18.57 6.38
CA PHE A 103 -33.77 17.72 5.53
C PHE A 103 -33.91 18.08 4.06
N THR A 104 -35.13 18.35 3.57
CA THR A 104 -35.34 18.75 2.17
C THR A 104 -34.69 20.11 1.84
N SER A 105 -34.62 21.02 2.82
CA SER A 105 -33.86 22.28 2.70
C SER A 105 -32.35 22.08 2.79
N LEU A 106 -31.87 21.24 3.72
CA LEU A 106 -30.44 20.95 3.90
C LEU A 106 -29.83 20.23 2.69
N THR A 107 -30.58 19.32 2.06
CA THR A 107 -30.16 18.59 0.86
C THR A 107 -30.46 19.35 -0.44
N SER A 108 -30.95 20.59 -0.35
CA SER A 108 -31.29 21.43 -1.52
C SER A 108 -32.33 20.82 -2.48
N ILE A 109 -33.19 19.92 -2.00
CA ILE A 109 -34.26 19.31 -2.82
C ILE A 109 -35.49 20.21 -2.87
N GLY A 110 -35.96 20.69 -1.71
CA GLY A 110 -37.01 21.72 -1.63
C GLY A 110 -38.35 21.37 -2.29
N PHE A 111 -38.98 20.24 -1.94
CA PHE A 111 -40.25 19.79 -2.56
C PHE A 111 -41.42 20.78 -2.45
N GLY A 112 -41.40 21.73 -1.51
CA GLY A 112 -42.41 22.78 -1.39
C GLY A 112 -43.73 22.41 -0.69
N ASN A 113 -43.91 21.14 -0.29
CA ASN A 113 -45.14 20.68 0.40
C ASN A 113 -45.38 21.37 1.75
N ILE A 114 -44.29 21.73 2.44
CA ILE A 114 -44.26 22.60 3.61
C ILE A 114 -43.28 23.72 3.27
N ALA A 115 -43.73 24.96 3.42
CA ALA A 115 -42.94 26.14 3.06
C ALA A 115 -43.03 27.20 4.15
N PRO A 116 -41.96 28.01 4.31
CA PRO A 116 -41.97 29.14 5.22
C PRO A 116 -42.88 30.25 4.68
N ASN A 117 -43.92 30.60 5.42
CA ASN A 117 -44.88 31.63 5.01
C ASN A 117 -44.60 32.94 5.73
N THR A 118 -44.25 32.88 7.02
CA THR A 118 -43.97 34.07 7.83
C THR A 118 -42.57 34.62 7.57
N ASN A 119 -42.34 35.89 7.93
CA ASN A 119 -41.02 36.52 7.77
C ASN A 119 -39.96 35.83 8.62
N MET A 120 -40.31 35.38 9.85
CA MET A 120 -39.38 34.65 10.71
C MET A 120 -39.05 33.26 10.18
N GLU A 121 -40.04 32.53 9.67
CA GLU A 121 -39.84 31.24 9.00
C GLU A 121 -38.96 31.39 7.75
N LYS A 122 -39.14 32.48 6.98
CA LYS A 122 -38.34 32.77 5.78
C LYS A 122 -36.88 33.11 6.12
N ILE A 123 -36.65 33.97 7.11
CA ILE A 123 -35.30 34.31 7.58
C ILE A 123 -34.58 33.05 8.06
N PHE A 124 -35.25 32.21 8.86
CA PHE A 124 -34.69 30.93 9.30
C PHE A 124 -34.34 30.02 8.11
N SER A 125 -35.22 29.93 7.12
CA SER A 125 -35.01 29.09 5.94
C SER A 125 -33.82 29.54 5.11
N ILE A 126 -33.57 30.84 4.98
CA ILE A 126 -32.37 31.38 4.32
C ILE A 126 -31.09 30.89 5.02
N PHE A 127 -31.03 30.98 6.36
CA PHE A 127 -29.89 30.48 7.13
C PHE A 127 -29.74 28.95 7.03
N ALA A 128 -30.84 28.20 7.09
CA ALA A 128 -30.82 26.75 6.99
C ALA A 128 -30.33 26.27 5.60
N MET A 129 -30.75 26.94 4.52
CA MET A 129 -30.30 26.65 3.16
C MET A 129 -28.81 26.97 2.96
N MET A 130 -28.32 28.09 3.50
CA MET A 130 -26.89 28.43 3.44
C MET A 130 -26.02 27.43 4.22
N LEU A 131 -26.48 26.99 5.39
CA LEU A 131 -25.79 25.97 6.17
C LEU A 131 -25.84 24.60 5.46
N GLY A 132 -26.97 24.26 4.84
CA GLY A 132 -27.15 23.03 4.09
C GLY A 132 -26.23 22.89 2.88
N SER A 133 -26.06 23.99 2.12
CA SER A 133 -25.16 24.00 0.97
C SER A 133 -23.70 23.76 1.39
N LEU A 134 -23.23 24.39 2.46
CA LEU A 134 -21.88 24.20 3.00
C LEU A 134 -21.64 22.77 3.48
N LEU A 135 -22.61 22.20 4.24
CA LEU A 135 -22.51 20.83 4.75
C LEU A 135 -22.55 19.80 3.62
N SER A 136 -23.44 19.97 2.64
CA SER A 136 -23.53 19.08 1.50
C SER A 136 -22.24 19.11 0.66
N ALA A 137 -21.68 20.29 0.42
CA ALA A 137 -20.39 20.42 -0.27
C ALA A 137 -19.25 19.68 0.48
N ALA A 138 -19.21 19.79 1.81
CA ALA A 138 -18.21 19.08 2.62
C ALA A 138 -18.39 17.55 2.56
N ILE A 139 -19.61 17.03 2.61
CA ILE A 139 -19.89 15.59 2.52
C ILE A 139 -19.49 15.06 1.14
N PHE A 140 -19.96 15.67 0.06
CA PHE A 140 -19.62 15.24 -1.30
C PHE A 140 -18.13 15.39 -1.59
N GLY A 141 -17.46 16.43 -1.07
CA GLY A 141 -16.00 16.58 -1.17
C GLY A 141 -15.26 15.40 -0.53
N ASN A 142 -15.64 15.00 0.69
CA ASN A 142 -15.02 13.87 1.38
C ASN A 142 -15.32 12.53 0.68
N VAL A 143 -16.55 12.32 0.17
CA VAL A 143 -16.88 11.12 -0.61
C VAL A 143 -16.01 11.02 -1.85
N SER A 144 -15.84 12.13 -2.60
CA SER A 144 -14.97 12.18 -3.78
C SER A 144 -13.51 11.89 -3.44
N SER A 145 -12.98 12.46 -2.35
CA SER A 145 -11.60 12.18 -1.90
C SER A 145 -11.41 10.71 -1.49
N ILE A 146 -12.38 10.11 -0.81
CA ILE A 146 -12.34 8.69 -0.45
C ILE A 146 -12.40 7.83 -1.71
N MET A 147 -13.29 8.16 -2.66
CA MET A 147 -13.40 7.45 -3.92
C MET A 147 -12.06 7.48 -4.68
N LEU A 148 -11.45 8.66 -4.83
CA LEU A 148 -10.12 8.80 -5.43
C LEU A 148 -9.07 7.94 -4.71
N ARG A 149 -9.06 7.94 -3.37
CA ARG A 149 -8.12 7.13 -2.57
C ARG A 149 -8.35 5.63 -2.74
N VAL A 150 -9.60 5.18 -2.85
CA VAL A 150 -9.93 3.75 -3.08
C VAL A 150 -9.46 3.30 -4.46
N TYR A 151 -9.63 4.14 -5.49
CA TYR A 151 -9.09 3.85 -6.82
C TYR A 151 -7.56 3.84 -6.82
N GLN A 152 -6.92 4.79 -6.13
CA GLN A 152 -5.47 4.82 -5.97
C GLN A 152 -4.91 3.62 -5.16
N GLY A 153 -5.71 3.06 -4.26
CA GLY A 153 -5.31 1.92 -3.41
C GLY A 153 -5.11 0.60 -4.17
N SER A 154 -5.58 0.50 -5.42
CA SER A 154 -5.39 -0.69 -6.27
C SER A 154 -4.24 -0.57 -7.28
N ASP A 155 -3.48 0.53 -7.26
CA ASP A 155 -2.80 0.96 -8.48
C ASP A 155 -1.41 0.38 -8.72
N GLU A 156 -0.56 0.10 -7.72
CA GLU A 156 0.85 -0.15 -8.08
C GLU A 156 1.06 -1.44 -8.89
N TYR A 157 0.40 -2.53 -8.51
CA TYR A 157 0.45 -3.77 -9.32
C TYR A 157 -0.16 -3.55 -10.71
N HIS A 158 -1.34 -2.94 -10.78
CA HIS A 158 -2.08 -2.78 -12.02
C HIS A 158 -1.38 -1.82 -12.98
N GLU A 159 -0.83 -0.72 -12.47
CA GLU A 159 -0.05 0.27 -13.20
C GLU A 159 1.24 -0.34 -13.76
N LYS A 160 1.96 -1.14 -12.96
CA LYS A 160 3.16 -1.83 -13.44
C LYS A 160 2.83 -2.91 -14.48
N VAL A 161 1.79 -3.71 -14.27
CA VAL A 161 1.32 -4.68 -15.28
C VAL A 161 0.91 -3.99 -16.57
N GLN A 162 0.23 -2.85 -16.49
CA GLN A 162 -0.17 -2.07 -17.65
C GLN A 162 1.05 -1.52 -18.40
N SER A 163 2.03 -0.98 -17.67
CA SER A 163 3.32 -0.53 -18.23
C SER A 163 4.06 -1.65 -18.98
N VAL A 164 4.07 -2.87 -18.43
CA VAL A 164 4.66 -4.06 -19.08
C VAL A 164 3.92 -4.40 -20.38
N LYS A 165 2.58 -4.32 -20.40
CA LYS A 165 1.78 -4.55 -21.62
C LYS A 165 2.04 -3.49 -22.69
N GLU A 166 2.14 -2.23 -22.30
CA GLU A 166 2.45 -1.12 -23.20
C GLU A 166 3.85 -1.27 -23.80
N PHE A 167 4.84 -1.68 -23.00
CA PHE A 167 6.19 -1.99 -23.48
C PHE A 167 6.20 -3.12 -24.53
N VAL A 168 5.48 -4.22 -24.25
CA VAL A 168 5.31 -5.34 -25.20
C VAL A 168 4.71 -4.88 -26.52
N ASN A 169 3.67 -4.06 -26.46
CA ASN A 169 2.96 -3.58 -27.64
C ASN A 169 3.81 -2.58 -28.44
N PHE A 170 4.48 -1.64 -27.76
CA PHE A 170 5.31 -0.60 -28.37
C PHE A 170 6.50 -1.19 -29.14
N HIS A 171 7.14 -2.21 -28.58
CA HIS A 171 8.30 -2.88 -29.21
C HIS A 171 7.92 -4.06 -30.11
N HIS A 172 6.62 -4.34 -30.31
CA HIS A 172 6.14 -5.49 -31.10
C HIS A 172 6.78 -6.83 -30.67
N ILE A 173 6.87 -7.05 -29.36
CA ILE A 173 7.52 -8.25 -28.81
C ILE A 173 6.72 -9.50 -29.19
N PRO A 174 7.36 -10.58 -29.68
CA PRO A 174 6.67 -11.84 -30.00
C PRO A 174 5.89 -12.40 -28.81
N LYS A 175 4.71 -12.98 -29.09
CA LYS A 175 3.79 -13.48 -28.04
C LYS A 175 4.45 -14.44 -27.05
N THR A 176 5.38 -15.28 -27.51
CA THR A 176 6.10 -16.23 -26.65
C THR A 176 6.97 -15.52 -25.60
N LEU A 177 7.70 -14.48 -26.00
CA LEU A 177 8.51 -13.67 -25.08
C LEU A 177 7.65 -12.77 -24.21
N ALA A 178 6.56 -12.22 -24.75
CA ALA A 178 5.59 -11.42 -24.00
C ALA A 178 4.95 -12.20 -22.85
N ASN A 179 4.54 -13.46 -23.10
CA ASN A 179 3.98 -14.32 -22.05
C ASN A 179 5.02 -14.59 -20.95
N ARG A 180 6.26 -14.92 -21.32
CA ARG A 180 7.36 -15.11 -20.37
C ARG A 180 7.63 -13.85 -19.52
N LEU A 181 7.60 -12.67 -20.15
CA LEU A 181 7.79 -11.39 -19.46
C LEU A 181 6.68 -11.15 -18.43
N GLN A 182 5.42 -11.39 -18.79
CA GLN A 182 4.28 -11.21 -17.89
C GLN A 182 4.28 -12.23 -16.75
N GLU A 183 4.54 -13.50 -17.03
CA GLU A 183 4.66 -14.55 -16.01
C GLU A 183 5.80 -14.24 -15.02
N SER A 184 6.96 -13.82 -15.53
CA SER A 184 8.10 -13.41 -14.70
C SER A 184 7.75 -12.22 -13.81
N PHE A 185 7.05 -11.21 -14.35
CA PHE A 185 6.61 -10.05 -13.57
C PHE A 185 5.61 -10.43 -12.47
N GLN A 186 4.57 -11.20 -12.81
CA GLN A 186 3.56 -11.68 -11.86
C GLN A 186 4.21 -12.51 -10.75
N HIS A 187 5.13 -13.39 -11.12
CA HIS A 187 5.87 -14.21 -10.17
C HIS A 187 6.70 -13.34 -9.23
N THR A 188 7.52 -12.43 -9.77
CA THR A 188 8.35 -11.52 -8.98
C THR A 188 7.49 -10.70 -8.02
N TRP A 189 6.37 -10.16 -8.49
CA TRP A 189 5.43 -9.40 -7.66
C TRP A 189 4.82 -10.26 -6.54
N SER A 190 4.42 -11.50 -6.84
CA SER A 190 3.85 -12.41 -5.84
C SER A 190 4.86 -12.79 -4.74
N TYR A 191 6.15 -12.80 -5.07
CA TYR A 191 7.22 -13.13 -4.13
C TYR A 191 7.67 -11.93 -3.31
N THR A 192 7.88 -10.77 -3.95
CA THR A 192 8.37 -9.55 -3.26
C THR A 192 7.25 -8.69 -2.69
N ASN A 193 5.98 -8.99 -2.99
CA ASN A 193 4.82 -8.13 -2.74
C ASN A 193 4.98 -6.71 -3.32
N GLY A 194 5.75 -6.56 -4.41
CA GLY A 194 6.04 -5.25 -5.01
C GLY A 194 7.10 -4.43 -4.26
N ILE A 195 7.73 -4.99 -3.23
CA ILE A 195 8.73 -4.28 -2.41
C ILE A 195 10.09 -4.32 -3.09
N ASP A 196 10.58 -3.15 -3.53
CA ASP A 196 11.97 -2.98 -3.95
C ASP A 196 12.88 -2.79 -2.72
N MET A 197 13.59 -3.85 -2.35
CA MET A 197 14.51 -3.86 -1.22
C MET A 197 15.54 -2.73 -1.27
N ASN A 198 16.04 -2.36 -2.45
CA ASN A 198 17.04 -1.29 -2.57
C ASN A 198 16.43 0.07 -2.25
N ASN A 199 15.18 0.31 -2.64
CA ASN A 199 14.49 1.56 -2.32
C ASN A 199 14.10 1.63 -0.85
N VAL A 200 13.70 0.51 -0.25
CA VAL A 200 13.43 0.44 1.19
C VAL A 200 14.70 0.73 2.00
N LEU A 201 15.83 0.12 1.64
CA LEU A 201 17.09 0.30 2.37
C LEU A 201 17.60 1.75 2.31
N LYS A 202 17.40 2.47 1.20
CA LYS A 202 17.75 3.90 1.08
C LYS A 202 17.05 4.81 2.10
N GLY A 203 15.91 4.39 2.67
CA GLY A 203 15.21 5.13 3.71
C GLY A 203 15.88 5.07 5.08
N PHE A 204 16.87 4.20 5.27
CA PHE A 204 17.55 3.97 6.55
C PHE A 204 19.01 4.43 6.51
N PRO A 205 19.60 4.82 7.65
CA PRO A 205 21.04 5.05 7.78
C PRO A 205 21.87 3.80 7.44
N GLU A 206 23.10 4.00 6.93
CA GLU A 206 23.99 2.91 6.47
C GLU A 206 24.25 1.81 7.52
N CYS A 207 24.35 2.18 8.80
CA CYS A 207 24.52 1.21 9.89
C CYS A 207 23.33 0.25 9.99
N LEU A 208 22.10 0.75 9.86
CA LEU A 208 20.89 -0.08 9.90
C LEU A 208 20.75 -0.90 8.62
N GLN A 209 21.13 -0.34 7.46
CA GLN A 209 21.16 -1.10 6.21
C GLN A 209 22.08 -2.32 6.34
N ALA A 210 23.29 -2.14 6.88
CA ALA A 210 24.23 -3.24 7.10
C ALA A 210 23.69 -4.31 8.05
N ASP A 211 22.99 -3.92 9.11
CA ASP A 211 22.41 -4.87 10.07
C ASP A 211 21.23 -5.65 9.46
N ILE A 212 20.41 -4.99 8.63
CA ILE A 212 19.33 -5.64 7.87
C ILE A 212 19.93 -6.62 6.86
N CYS A 213 20.92 -6.20 6.07
CA CYS A 213 21.59 -7.07 5.09
C CYS A 213 22.27 -8.27 5.75
N LEU A 214 22.87 -8.09 6.93
CA LEU A 214 23.46 -9.18 7.72
C LEU A 214 22.39 -10.19 8.14
N HIS A 215 21.21 -9.72 8.56
CA HIS A 215 20.09 -10.58 8.92
C HIS A 215 19.54 -11.37 7.73
N LEU A 216 19.37 -10.73 6.58
CA LEU A 216 18.88 -11.36 5.36
C LEU A 216 19.84 -12.45 4.86
N ASN A 217 21.14 -12.19 4.91
CA ASN A 217 22.18 -13.09 4.43
C ASN A 217 22.69 -14.08 5.50
N ARG A 218 22.08 -14.13 6.70
CA ARG A 218 22.59 -14.91 7.84
C ARG A 218 22.78 -16.40 7.53
N ASN A 219 21.87 -16.99 6.76
CA ASN A 219 21.91 -18.42 6.46
C ASN A 219 23.14 -18.76 5.60
N LEU A 220 23.43 -17.92 4.60
CA LEU A 220 24.61 -18.07 3.73
C LEU A 220 25.91 -17.92 4.54
N LEU A 221 25.98 -16.87 5.37
CA LEU A 221 27.18 -16.55 6.14
C LEU A 221 27.46 -17.59 7.24
N GLN A 222 26.43 -18.26 7.78
CA GLN A 222 26.58 -19.31 8.80
C GLN A 222 26.86 -20.69 8.21
N ASN A 223 26.23 -21.04 7.07
CA ASN A 223 26.36 -22.35 6.46
C ASN A 223 27.69 -22.51 5.72
N CYS A 224 28.16 -21.47 5.03
CA CYS A 224 29.39 -21.55 4.27
C CYS A 224 30.62 -21.44 5.18
N ASN A 225 31.41 -22.52 5.25
CA ASN A 225 32.60 -22.60 6.09
C ASN A 225 33.67 -21.55 5.77
N ALA A 226 33.67 -21.01 4.54
CA ALA A 226 34.63 -19.99 4.13
C ALA A 226 34.46 -18.67 4.90
N PHE A 227 33.23 -18.32 5.31
CA PHE A 227 32.96 -17.10 6.09
C PHE A 227 33.17 -17.28 7.60
N LYS A 228 33.42 -18.52 8.07
CA LYS A 228 33.70 -18.78 9.49
C LYS A 228 35.07 -18.23 9.88
N GLY A 229 35.07 -17.28 10.82
CA GLY A 229 36.26 -16.57 11.28
C GLY A 229 36.34 -15.11 10.81
N ALA A 230 35.37 -14.65 10.01
CA ALA A 230 35.25 -13.24 9.66
C ALA A 230 34.89 -12.39 10.90
N SER A 231 35.48 -11.20 11.01
CA SER A 231 35.09 -10.23 12.03
C SER A 231 33.66 -9.72 11.79
N PRO A 232 32.93 -9.26 12.82
CA PRO A 232 31.59 -8.68 12.64
C PRO A 232 31.57 -7.51 11.64
N GLY A 233 32.63 -6.70 11.60
CA GLY A 233 32.79 -5.62 10.61
C GLY A 233 32.89 -6.14 9.18
N CYS A 234 33.69 -7.19 8.97
CA CYS A 234 33.81 -7.84 7.66
C CYS A 234 32.49 -8.46 7.20
N LEU A 235 31.77 -9.16 8.10
CA LEU A 235 30.46 -9.74 7.78
C LEU A 235 29.43 -8.68 7.39
N ARG A 236 29.44 -7.51 8.04
CA ARG A 236 28.57 -6.38 7.67
C ARG A 236 28.87 -5.88 6.27
N VAL A 237 30.14 -5.65 5.93
CA VAL A 237 30.55 -5.19 4.59
C VAL A 237 30.28 -6.24 3.52
N LEU A 238 30.50 -7.52 3.79
CA LEU A 238 30.13 -8.61 2.88
C LEU A 238 28.62 -8.62 2.63
N SER A 239 27.84 -8.51 3.70
CA SER A 239 26.38 -8.59 3.62
C SER A 239 25.75 -7.49 2.77
N THR A 240 26.33 -6.28 2.74
CA THR A 240 25.81 -5.18 1.91
C THR A 240 26.14 -5.33 0.43
N LYS A 241 27.17 -6.12 0.08
CA LYS A 241 27.55 -6.40 -1.31
C LYS A 241 26.82 -7.61 -1.91
N PHE A 242 26.25 -8.48 -1.07
CA PHE A 242 25.42 -9.59 -1.56
C PHE A 242 24.11 -9.08 -2.16
N LYS A 243 23.80 -9.59 -3.36
CA LYS A 243 22.54 -9.36 -4.06
C LYS A 243 21.78 -10.67 -4.15
N SER A 244 20.53 -10.70 -3.68
CA SER A 244 19.66 -11.87 -3.86
C SER A 244 18.95 -11.79 -5.22
N THR A 245 18.92 -12.89 -5.94
CA THR A 245 18.24 -13.04 -7.24
C THR A 245 17.39 -14.30 -7.19
N HIS A 246 16.15 -14.21 -7.65
CA HIS A 246 15.23 -15.33 -7.72
C HIS A 246 15.16 -15.84 -9.16
N ALA A 247 15.30 -17.14 -9.35
CA ALA A 247 15.29 -17.77 -10.67
C ALA A 247 14.17 -18.81 -10.75
N PRO A 248 13.16 -18.64 -11.61
CA PRO A 248 12.10 -19.62 -11.79
C PRO A 248 12.59 -20.83 -12.62
N PRO A 249 11.86 -21.96 -12.59
CA PRO A 249 12.19 -23.13 -13.41
C PRO A 249 12.33 -22.80 -14.89
N GLY A 250 13.38 -23.32 -15.52
CA GLY A 250 13.70 -23.11 -16.94
C GLY A 250 14.46 -21.82 -17.24
N ASP A 251 14.64 -20.92 -16.26
CA ASP A 251 15.37 -19.68 -16.46
C ASP A 251 16.88 -19.95 -16.57
N THR A 252 17.54 -19.27 -17.50
CA THR A 252 18.97 -19.44 -17.78
C THR A 252 19.74 -18.29 -17.18
N LEU A 253 20.62 -18.59 -16.21
CA LEU A 253 21.35 -17.61 -15.42
C LEU A 253 22.65 -17.16 -16.07
N VAL A 254 23.32 -18.10 -16.74
CA VAL A 254 24.61 -17.89 -17.41
C VAL A 254 24.59 -18.65 -18.72
N HIS A 255 24.93 -17.97 -19.81
CA HIS A 255 25.08 -18.58 -21.12
C HIS A 255 26.55 -18.95 -21.39
N PRO A 256 26.81 -19.95 -22.26
CA PRO A 256 28.14 -20.22 -22.76
C PRO A 256 28.71 -18.98 -23.48
N GLY A 257 29.93 -18.60 -23.14
CA GLY A 257 30.60 -17.39 -23.64
C GLY A 257 30.43 -16.16 -22.74
N ASP A 258 29.51 -16.18 -21.78
CA ASP A 258 29.32 -15.05 -20.86
C ASP A 258 30.54 -14.83 -19.98
N ILE A 259 30.83 -13.57 -19.71
CA ILE A 259 31.91 -13.16 -18.83
C ILE A 259 31.51 -13.46 -17.37
N LEU A 260 32.33 -14.22 -16.66
CA LEU A 260 32.12 -14.55 -15.26
C LEU A 260 32.50 -13.36 -14.38
N THR A 261 31.52 -12.59 -13.95
CA THR A 261 31.71 -11.39 -13.11
C THR A 261 31.37 -11.60 -11.64
N ALA A 262 30.67 -12.69 -11.30
CA ALA A 262 30.12 -12.92 -9.98
C ALA A 262 30.26 -14.39 -9.55
N LEU A 263 30.25 -14.58 -8.23
CA LEU A 263 30.09 -15.87 -7.58
C LEU A 263 28.66 -16.04 -7.10
N TYR A 264 28.13 -17.25 -7.25
CA TYR A 264 26.75 -17.58 -6.94
C TYR A 264 26.68 -18.63 -5.83
N PHE A 265 25.78 -18.40 -4.88
CA PHE A 265 25.50 -19.26 -3.73
C PHE A 265 24.03 -19.67 -3.74
N ILE A 266 23.75 -20.96 -3.75
CA ILE A 266 22.39 -21.48 -3.81
C ILE A 266 21.83 -21.58 -2.40
N ALA A 267 20.87 -20.72 -2.06
CA ALA A 267 20.20 -20.75 -0.76
C ALA A 267 19.03 -21.74 -0.72
N ARG A 268 18.33 -21.91 -1.85
CA ARG A 268 17.21 -22.84 -2.02
C ARG A 268 17.06 -23.21 -3.49
N GLY A 269 16.57 -24.43 -3.75
CA GLY A 269 16.26 -24.92 -5.10
C GLY A 269 17.36 -25.82 -5.67
N SER A 270 17.22 -26.14 -6.95
CA SER A 270 18.15 -26.97 -7.71
C SER A 270 18.42 -26.37 -9.09
N ILE A 271 19.68 -26.38 -9.49
CA ILE A 271 20.19 -25.81 -10.73
C ILE A 271 20.93 -26.91 -11.50
N GLU A 272 20.74 -26.99 -12.81
CA GLU A 272 21.51 -27.85 -13.69
C GLU A 272 22.58 -27.05 -14.45
N ILE A 273 23.73 -27.68 -14.65
CA ILE A 273 24.82 -27.15 -15.47
C ILE A 273 24.91 -28.02 -16.72
N LEU A 274 24.79 -27.38 -17.88
CA LEU A 274 24.72 -28.01 -19.19
C LEU A 274 25.94 -27.65 -20.03
N LYS A 275 26.45 -28.62 -20.79
CA LYS A 275 27.43 -28.41 -21.86
C LYS A 275 26.94 -29.11 -23.12
N ASP A 276 26.74 -28.37 -24.21
CA ASP A 276 26.26 -28.95 -25.48
C ASP A 276 25.00 -29.83 -25.29
N GLU A 277 24.03 -29.35 -24.51
CA GLU A 277 22.78 -30.05 -24.10
C GLU A 277 22.97 -31.32 -23.24
N THR A 278 24.18 -31.58 -22.76
CA THR A 278 24.46 -32.66 -21.79
C THR A 278 24.54 -32.13 -20.36
N VAL A 279 23.83 -32.77 -19.42
CA VAL A 279 23.85 -32.40 -18.00
C VAL A 279 25.19 -32.84 -17.38
N MET A 280 25.98 -31.86 -16.96
CA MET A 280 27.30 -32.07 -16.36
C MET A 280 27.23 -32.20 -14.84
N ALA A 281 26.35 -31.41 -14.21
CA ALA A 281 26.16 -31.41 -12.76
C ALA A 281 24.77 -30.88 -12.40
N ILE A 282 24.27 -31.33 -11.24
CA ILE A 282 23.09 -30.76 -10.59
C ILE A 282 23.55 -30.21 -9.24
N LEU A 283 23.34 -28.93 -9.03
CA LEU A 283 23.69 -28.21 -7.81
C LEU A 283 22.43 -27.95 -6.98
N GLY A 284 22.54 -28.16 -5.67
CA GLY A 284 21.46 -28.00 -4.72
C GLY A 284 21.74 -26.91 -3.69
N LYS A 285 21.03 -27.01 -2.57
CA LYS A 285 21.18 -26.10 -1.44
C LYS A 285 22.63 -26.11 -0.91
N ASP A 286 23.14 -24.92 -0.61
CA ASP A 286 24.48 -24.64 -0.05
C ASP A 286 25.64 -24.89 -1.03
N ASP A 287 25.36 -25.25 -2.30
CA ASP A 287 26.37 -25.34 -3.36
C ASP A 287 26.76 -23.96 -3.91
N ILE A 288 28.00 -23.89 -4.39
CA ILE A 288 28.63 -22.66 -4.89
C ILE A 288 29.11 -22.89 -6.33
N PHE A 289 28.79 -21.97 -7.23
CA PHE A 289 29.27 -22.02 -8.61
C PHE A 289 29.77 -20.67 -9.09
N GLY A 290 30.70 -20.70 -10.05
CA GLY A 290 31.31 -19.50 -10.63
C GLY A 290 32.78 -19.75 -10.97
N GLU A 291 33.59 -18.70 -10.85
CA GLU A 291 35.03 -18.76 -11.07
C GLU A 291 35.78 -18.89 -9.74
N ASP A 292 36.75 -19.80 -9.65
CA ASP A 292 37.61 -19.89 -8.48
C ASP A 292 38.52 -18.65 -8.38
N ILE A 293 38.56 -18.04 -7.19
CA ILE A 293 39.32 -16.82 -6.91
C ILE A 293 40.83 -17.10 -6.86
N LYS A 294 41.23 -18.35 -6.62
CA LYS A 294 42.64 -18.76 -6.48
C LYS A 294 43.42 -18.66 -7.79
N GLU A 295 42.75 -18.76 -8.93
CA GLU A 295 43.39 -18.64 -10.23
C GLU A 295 43.67 -17.16 -10.52
N ASN A 296 44.90 -16.74 -10.26
CA ASN A 296 45.39 -15.38 -10.37
C ASN A 296 45.59 -14.97 -11.85
N ASN A 297 44.53 -15.10 -12.67
CA ASN A 297 44.54 -14.74 -14.08
C ASN A 297 43.96 -13.34 -14.24
N SER A 298 44.77 -12.40 -14.73
CA SER A 298 44.39 -11.01 -15.04
C SER A 298 43.30 -10.85 -16.11
N LEU A 299 42.75 -11.96 -16.63
CA LEU A 299 41.72 -11.99 -17.66
C LEU A 299 40.45 -12.62 -17.07
N GLN A 300 39.32 -11.92 -17.15
CA GLN A 300 38.00 -12.44 -16.78
C GLN A 300 37.71 -13.73 -17.55
N GLY A 301 37.31 -14.80 -16.84
CA GLY A 301 36.96 -16.07 -17.47
C GLY A 301 35.65 -15.97 -18.25
N GLN A 302 35.54 -16.72 -19.34
CA GLN A 302 34.26 -16.95 -20.02
C GLN A 302 33.67 -18.28 -19.55
N SER A 303 32.35 -18.31 -19.37
CA SER A 303 31.61 -19.53 -19.05
C SER A 303 31.68 -20.50 -20.22
N MET A 304 32.01 -21.76 -19.96
CA MET A 304 31.89 -22.83 -20.96
C MET A 304 30.55 -23.56 -20.89
N TYR A 305 29.74 -23.24 -19.89
CA TYR A 305 28.54 -23.99 -19.53
C TYR A 305 27.32 -23.07 -19.52
N CYS A 306 26.17 -23.68 -19.77
CA CYS A 306 24.87 -23.07 -19.60
C CYS A 306 24.35 -23.44 -18.20
N VAL A 307 23.94 -22.45 -17.39
CA VAL A 307 23.42 -22.67 -16.04
C VAL A 307 21.93 -22.40 -16.05
N ARG A 308 21.11 -23.41 -15.74
CA ARG A 308 19.64 -23.33 -15.80
C ARG A 308 19.00 -23.76 -14.48
N ALA A 309 18.00 -23.01 -14.03
CA ALA A 309 17.23 -23.38 -12.84
C ALA A 309 16.26 -24.54 -13.15
N LEU A 310 16.28 -25.61 -12.35
CA LEU A 310 15.33 -26.72 -12.45
C LEU A 310 14.07 -26.47 -11.62
N SER A 311 14.22 -25.81 -10.48
CA SER A 311 13.14 -25.43 -9.58
C SER A 311 13.13 -23.93 -9.36
N TYR A 312 12.20 -23.43 -8.54
CA TYR A 312 12.31 -22.09 -7.99
C TYR A 312 13.56 -22.01 -7.11
N CYS A 313 14.51 -21.17 -7.51
CA CYS A 313 15.82 -21.05 -6.86
C CYS A 313 16.00 -19.67 -6.26
N ASP A 314 16.45 -19.64 -5.00
CA ASP A 314 16.90 -18.44 -4.32
C ASP A 314 18.43 -18.43 -4.34
N ILE A 315 19.01 -17.44 -5.02
CA ILE A 315 20.45 -17.40 -5.29
C ILE A 315 21.00 -16.08 -4.78
N ASN A 316 22.05 -16.15 -3.98
CA ASN A 316 22.79 -14.96 -3.57
C ASN A 316 24.02 -14.84 -4.46
N LYS A 317 24.23 -13.65 -5.03
CA LYS A 317 25.42 -13.35 -5.83
C LYS A 317 26.26 -12.26 -5.19
N ILE A 318 27.57 -12.37 -5.36
CA ILE A 318 28.53 -11.32 -5.01
C ILE A 318 29.44 -11.09 -6.22
N ASP A 319 29.64 -9.83 -6.58
CA ASP A 319 30.50 -9.47 -7.68
C ASP A 319 31.97 -9.75 -7.28
N LEU A 320 32.76 -10.35 -8.18
CA LEU A 320 34.14 -10.77 -7.91
C LEU A 320 35.04 -9.58 -7.54
N LEU A 321 34.78 -8.41 -8.13
CA LEU A 321 35.51 -7.18 -7.83
C LEU A 321 35.24 -6.71 -6.39
N ASP A 322 33.97 -6.68 -5.98
CA ASP A 322 33.57 -6.33 -4.61
C ASP A 322 34.18 -7.29 -3.60
N LEU A 323 34.14 -8.60 -3.90
CA LEU A 323 34.73 -9.60 -3.01
C LEU A 323 36.25 -9.43 -2.90
N ARG A 324 36.96 -9.17 -4.01
CA ARG A 324 38.41 -8.91 -3.99
C ARG A 324 38.76 -7.67 -3.18
N GLU A 325 38.00 -6.58 -3.31
CA GLU A 325 38.20 -5.36 -2.53
C GLU A 325 38.06 -5.62 -1.02
N ILE A 326 37.07 -6.42 -0.62
CA ILE A 326 36.87 -6.82 0.77
C ILE A 326 38.04 -7.67 1.27
N LEU A 327 38.49 -8.65 0.48
CA LEU A 327 39.63 -9.50 0.82
C LEU A 327 40.93 -8.69 0.96
N HIS A 328 41.12 -7.66 0.14
CA HIS A 328 42.25 -6.73 0.28
C HIS A 328 42.17 -5.87 1.55
N THR A 329 40.96 -5.48 1.96
CA THR A 329 40.73 -4.66 3.16
C THR A 329 40.92 -5.47 4.46
N TYR A 330 40.61 -6.78 4.42
CA TYR A 330 40.69 -7.68 5.57
C TYR A 330 41.65 -8.86 5.28
N PRO A 331 42.99 -8.66 5.34
CA PRO A 331 43.98 -9.66 4.94
C PRO A 331 43.96 -10.94 5.81
N GLU A 332 43.75 -10.81 7.13
CA GLU A 332 43.64 -11.96 8.05
C GLU A 332 42.46 -12.87 7.68
N PHE A 333 41.35 -12.26 7.28
CA PHE A 333 40.19 -13.00 6.78
C PHE A 333 40.47 -13.61 5.41
N ALA A 334 41.19 -12.90 4.53
CA ALA A 334 41.45 -13.36 3.17
C ALA A 334 42.26 -14.65 3.13
N GLU A 335 43.29 -14.82 3.96
CA GLU A 335 44.06 -16.06 4.03
C GLU A 335 43.18 -17.24 4.48
N SER A 336 42.40 -17.05 5.55
CA SER A 336 41.44 -18.06 6.04
C SER A 336 40.37 -18.38 4.99
N PHE A 337 39.85 -17.36 4.30
CA PHE A 337 38.83 -17.51 3.28
C PHE A 337 39.38 -18.31 2.10
N LEU A 338 40.53 -17.94 1.55
CA LEU A 338 41.14 -18.64 0.42
C LEU A 338 41.47 -20.09 0.77
N GLN A 339 41.89 -20.41 2.00
CA GLN A 339 42.13 -21.80 2.40
C GLN A 339 40.83 -22.64 2.44
N LYS A 340 39.74 -22.07 2.94
CA LYS A 340 38.46 -22.78 3.16
C LYS A 340 37.50 -22.71 1.98
N PHE A 341 37.64 -21.72 1.11
CA PHE A 341 36.76 -21.49 -0.03
C PHE A 341 37.05 -22.51 -1.13
N GLN A 342 36.01 -23.23 -1.52
CA GLN A 342 36.01 -24.18 -2.62
C GLN A 342 34.70 -24.02 -3.38
N VAL A 343 34.82 -23.83 -4.69
CA VAL A 343 33.67 -23.78 -5.59
C VAL A 343 33.25 -25.22 -5.89
N THR A 344 31.94 -25.54 -5.78
CA THR A 344 31.41 -26.86 -6.11
C THR A 344 31.60 -27.17 -7.60
N PHE A 345 31.37 -26.17 -8.46
CA PHE A 345 31.58 -26.30 -9.90
C PHE A 345 32.23 -25.04 -10.50
N ASN A 346 33.42 -25.20 -11.07
CA ASN A 346 34.13 -24.12 -11.76
C ASN A 346 33.61 -23.99 -13.21
N LEU A 347 33.06 -22.82 -13.54
CA LEU A 347 32.53 -22.53 -14.87
C LEU A 347 33.63 -22.21 -15.91
N ARG A 348 34.84 -21.91 -15.44
CA ARG A 348 36.02 -21.59 -16.27
C ARG A 348 36.75 -22.87 -16.69
N LYS A 349 37.27 -22.89 -17.91
CA LYS A 349 38.13 -23.96 -18.43
C LYS A 349 39.52 -23.88 -17.78
N VAL A 350 39.98 -24.95 -17.14
CA VAL A 350 41.43 -25.20 -17.02
C VAL A 350 41.92 -25.63 -18.40
N THR A 351 42.55 -24.73 -19.14
CA THR A 351 43.32 -25.13 -20.33
C THR A 351 44.49 -25.98 -19.84
N HIS A 352 44.39 -27.30 -19.98
CA HIS A 352 45.57 -28.17 -20.00
C HIS A 352 46.46 -27.76 -21.18
N ALA A 353 47.38 -26.84 -20.93
CA ALA A 353 48.48 -26.49 -21.81
C ALA A 353 49.79 -26.68 -21.04
N SER A 354 50.05 -27.91 -20.60
CA SER A 354 51.35 -28.30 -20.00
C SER A 354 51.53 -29.82 -19.93
N VAL A 355 51.20 -30.55 -21.01
CA VAL A 355 51.71 -31.93 -21.22
C VAL A 355 51.93 -32.16 -22.72
N HIS A 356 52.95 -31.52 -23.30
CA HIS A 356 53.67 -32.02 -24.48
C HIS A 356 54.93 -31.17 -24.64
N GLY A 357 55.99 -31.57 -23.94
CA GLY A 357 57.28 -30.90 -23.98
C GLY A 357 58.26 -31.58 -23.05
N LEU A 358 58.52 -32.87 -23.29
CA LEU A 358 59.67 -33.67 -22.84
C LEU A 358 59.43 -35.10 -23.35
N ASN A 359 59.77 -35.33 -24.62
CA ASN A 359 60.23 -36.61 -25.18
C ASN A 359 60.45 -36.45 -26.69
N SER A 360 61.62 -35.90 -27.03
CA SER A 360 62.41 -36.23 -28.23
C SER A 360 63.75 -35.52 -28.13
#